data_AF-A0A6P7GDF5-F1
#
_entry.id   AF-A0A6P7GDF5-F1
#
_cell.length_a   1.000
_cell.length_b   1.000
_cell.length_c   1.000
_cell.angle_alpha   90.00
_cell.angle_beta   90.00
_cell.angle_gamma   90.00
#
_symmetry.space_group_name_H-M   'P 1'
#
loop_
_entity.id
_entity.type
_entity.pdbx_description
1 polymer ?
#
loop_
_entity_poly.entity_id
_entity_poly.type
_entity_poly.pdbx_seq_one_letter_code
_entity_poly.pdbx_strand_id
1 'polypeptide(L)'
;MCKTDDKNEQRRRLNKWIKYHTHIVTILAELDEFSKGSIGTLSLAVSIVCAVTVNQVLKGEKTIAGLATGIGWFYSFIINCITGQRVINLTDSITTNIVCSKWYTVDIRLKKDIGFVLFRTQRPFTLNALPLGTLNMELLLM
;
A
#
# COMPACT_ATOMS: atom_id res chain seq x y z
N MET A 1 -4.00 -12.34 -29.01
CA MET A 1 -5.00 -11.29 -28.67
C MET A 1 -6.07 -11.33 -29.76
N CYS A 2 -7.18 -12.04 -29.51
CA CYS A 2 -8.23 -12.27 -30.51
C CYS A 2 -8.98 -10.96 -30.80
N LYS A 3 -9.17 -10.62 -32.08
CA LYS A 3 -10.02 -9.52 -32.54
C LYS A 3 -11.47 -9.83 -32.12
N THR A 4 -11.90 -9.40 -30.95
CA THR A 4 -13.33 -9.41 -30.61
C THR A 4 -13.93 -8.14 -31.20
N ASP A 5 -14.54 -8.30 -32.36
CA ASP A 5 -15.24 -7.30 -33.18
C ASP A 5 -16.52 -6.75 -32.52
N ASP A 6 -16.90 -7.28 -31.35
CA ASP A 6 -18.04 -6.79 -30.60
C ASP A 6 -17.63 -5.67 -29.64
N LYS A 7 -17.90 -4.42 -30.03
CA LYS A 7 -17.73 -3.21 -29.21
C LYS A 7 -18.44 -3.34 -27.85
N ASN A 8 -19.55 -4.08 -27.79
CA ASN A 8 -20.29 -4.28 -26.55
C ASN A 8 -19.53 -5.17 -25.56
N GLU A 9 -18.84 -6.20 -26.06
CA GLU A 9 -18.03 -7.08 -25.22
C GLU A 9 -16.79 -6.37 -24.67
N GLN A 10 -16.13 -5.53 -25.48
CA GLN A 10 -15.03 -4.69 -25.01
C GLN A 10 -15.49 -3.75 -23.89
N ARG A 11 -16.66 -3.11 -24.05
CA ARG A 11 -17.25 -2.25 -23.03
C ARG A 11 -17.60 -3.02 -21.76
N ARG A 12 -18.17 -4.22 -21.88
CA ARG A 12 -18.49 -5.09 -20.74
C ARG A 12 -17.24 -5.44 -19.94
N ARG A 13 -16.15 -5.81 -20.63
CA ARG A 13 -14.86 -6.11 -20.00
C ARG A 13 -14.24 -4.90 -19.32
N LEU A 14 -14.27 -3.73 -19.95
CA LEU A 14 -13.78 -2.49 -19.36
C LEU A 14 -14.58 -2.13 -18.11
N ASN A 15 -15.92 -2.15 -18.17
CA ASN A 15 -16.76 -1.85 -17.01
C ASN A 15 -16.49 -2.81 -15.85
N LYS A 16 -16.30 -4.11 -16.13
CA LYS A 16 -15.93 -5.09 -15.11
C LYS A 16 -14.58 -4.75 -14.47
N TRP A 17 -13.59 -4.37 -15.29
CA TRP A 17 -12.27 -3.96 -14.81
C TRP A 17 -12.33 -2.67 -13.98
N ILE A 18 -13.06 -1.64 -14.43
CA ILE A 18 -13.25 -0.38 -13.70
C ILE A 18 -13.91 -0.63 -12.35
N LYS A 19 -14.94 -1.48 -12.31
CA LYS A 19 -15.63 -1.84 -11.07
C LYS A 19 -14.68 -2.55 -10.10
N TYR A 20 -13.87 -3.47 -10.60
CA TYR A 20 -12.87 -4.18 -9.80
C TYR A 20 -11.76 -3.24 -9.30
N HIS A 21 -11.25 -2.37 -10.16
CA HIS A 21 -10.24 -1.40 -9.77
C HIS A 21 -10.78 -0.41 -8.72
N THR A 22 -12.00 0.08 -8.89
CA THR A 22 -12.67 0.94 -7.90
C THR A 22 -12.79 0.22 -6.56
N HIS A 23 -13.15 -1.06 -6.57
CA HIS A 23 -13.24 -1.87 -5.35
C HIS A 23 -11.88 -2.02 -4.65
N ILE A 24 -10.80 -2.27 -5.39
CA ILE A 24 -9.43 -2.29 -4.84
C ILE A 24 -9.08 -0.94 -4.19
N VAL A 25 -9.40 0.17 -4.86
CA VAL A 25 -9.14 1.52 -4.33
C VAL A 25 -9.90 1.77 -3.03
N THR A 26 -11.14 1.29 -2.92
CA THR A 26 -11.91 1.36 -1.66
C THR A 26 -11.23 0.55 -0.55
N ILE A 27 -10.82 -0.69 -0.82
CA ILE A 27 -10.12 -1.53 0.16
C ILE A 27 -8.82 -0.87 0.61
N LEU A 28 -8.06 -0.27 -0.32
CA LEU A 28 -6.82 0.44 0.01
C LEU A 28 -7.09 1.68 0.87
N ALA A 29 -8.19 2.40 0.64
CA ALA A 29 -8.58 3.54 1.46
C ALA A 29 -8.95 3.12 2.88
N GLU A 30 -9.72 2.03 3.03
CA GLU A 30 -10.04 1.45 4.34
C GLU A 30 -8.77 0.96 5.05
N LEU A 31 -7.83 0.37 4.32
CA LEU A 31 -6.54 -0.05 4.86
C LEU A 31 -5.69 1.15 5.32
N ASP A 32 -5.68 2.26 4.58
CA ASP A 32 -4.99 3.49 4.97
C ASP A 32 -5.59 4.09 6.25
N GLU A 33 -6.92 4.14 6.36
CA GLU A 33 -7.60 4.60 7.57
C GLU A 33 -7.31 3.71 8.79
N PHE A 34 -7.39 2.38 8.59
CA PHE A 34 -7.02 1.41 9.62
C PHE A 34 -5.54 1.53 10.03
N SER A 35 -4.66 1.71 9.05
CA SER A 35 -3.21 1.86 9.25
C SER A 35 -2.90 3.11 10.08
N LYS A 36 -3.52 4.26 9.78
CA LYS A 36 -3.38 5.49 10.56
C LYS A 36 -3.75 5.29 12.04
N GLY A 37 -4.90 4.68 12.31
CA GLY A 37 -5.35 4.43 13.68
C GLY A 37 -4.45 3.42 14.43
N SER A 38 -4.05 2.36 13.74
CA SER A 38 -3.21 1.30 14.31
C SER A 38 -1.80 1.79 14.62
N ILE A 39 -1.18 2.55 13.71
CA ILE A 39 0.20 3.03 13.87
C ILE A 39 0.33 4.04 15.01
N GLY A 40 -0.66 4.92 15.18
CA GLY A 40 -0.71 5.80 16.35
C GLY A 40 -0.65 5.00 17.66
N THR A 41 -1.46 3.96 17.76
CA THR A 41 -1.48 3.08 18.94
C THR A 41 -0.17 2.28 19.09
N LEU A 42 0.38 1.78 17.99
CA LEU A 42 1.66 1.06 17.98
C LEU A 42 2.82 1.95 18.44
N SER A 43 2.84 3.24 18.11
CA SER A 43 3.90 4.16 18.53
C SER A 43 3.97 4.32 20.07
N LEU A 44 2.81 4.35 20.73
CA LEU A 44 2.72 4.38 22.20
C LEU A 44 3.20 3.05 22.80
N ALA A 45 2.76 1.93 22.21
CA ALA A 45 3.18 0.60 22.66
C ALA A 45 4.69 0.39 22.53
N VAL A 46 5.28 0.80 21.41
CA VAL A 46 6.74 0.74 21.17
C VAL A 46 7.50 1.53 22.23
N SER A 47 7.03 2.72 22.59
CA SER A 47 7.67 3.54 23.63
C SER A 47 7.72 2.82 24.99
N ILE A 48 6.63 2.17 25.37
CA ILE A 48 6.55 1.37 26.62
C ILE A 48 7.49 0.17 26.55
N VAL A 49 7.47 -0.57 25.44
CA VAL A 49 8.33 -1.75 25.25
C VAL A 49 9.80 -1.35 25.30
N CYS A 50 10.21 -0.27 24.65
CA CYS A 50 11.57 0.24 24.70
C CYS A 50 12.00 0.57 26.13
N ALA A 51 11.15 1.24 26.92
CA ALA A 51 11.44 1.56 28.32
C ALA A 51 11.62 0.29 29.17
N VAL A 52 10.76 -0.72 28.97
CA VAL A 52 10.85 -2.00 29.68
C VAL A 52 12.11 -2.77 29.29
N THR A 53 12.44 -2.82 28.00
CA THR A 53 13.64 -3.50 27.50
C THR A 53 14.91 -2.87 28.04
N VAL A 54 15.01 -1.53 28.03
CA VAL A 54 16.18 -0.82 28.60
C VAL A 54 16.32 -1.11 30.10
N ASN A 55 15.21 -1.08 30.85
CA ASN A 55 15.23 -1.36 32.28
C ASN A 55 15.65 -2.80 32.60
N GLN A 56 15.22 -3.78 31.79
CA GLN A 56 15.64 -5.19 31.94
C GLN A 56 17.14 -5.36 31.65
N VAL A 57 17.65 -4.69 30.62
CA VAL A 57 19.08 -4.73 30.27
C VAL A 57 19.93 -4.10 31.38
N LEU A 58 19.53 -2.95 31.92
CA LEU A 58 20.26 -2.25 32.99
C LEU A 58 20.32 -3.06 34.30
N LYS A 59 19.25 -3.81 34.61
CA LYS A 59 19.20 -4.66 35.81
C LYS A 59 19.95 -5.99 35.63
N GLY A 60 20.39 -6.34 34.42
CA GLY A 60 21.08 -7.60 34.12
C GLY A 60 20.20 -8.85 34.26
N GLU A 61 18.91 -8.69 34.57
CA GLU A 61 17.95 -9.78 34.69
C GLU A 61 17.27 -10.03 33.34
N LYS A 62 17.35 -11.27 32.84
CA LYS A 62 16.67 -11.70 31.60
C LYS A 62 17.00 -10.86 30.36
N THR A 63 18.24 -10.38 30.23
CA THR A 63 18.75 -9.59 29.08
C THR A 63 18.45 -10.24 27.72
N ILE A 64 18.51 -11.57 27.63
CA ILE A 64 18.21 -12.33 26.40
C ILE A 64 16.76 -12.12 25.95
N ALA A 65 15.81 -12.10 26.90
CA ALA A 65 14.39 -11.91 26.59
C ALA A 65 14.09 -10.47 26.13
N GLY A 66 14.74 -9.47 26.73
CA GLY A 66 14.66 -8.08 26.31
C GLY A 66 15.18 -7.88 24.87
N LEU A 67 16.34 -8.47 24.56
CA LEU A 67 16.92 -8.43 23.21
C LEU A 67 16.03 -9.12 22.17
N ALA A 68 15.52 -10.33 22.49
CA ALA A 68 14.62 -11.05 21.60
C ALA A 68 13.33 -10.26 21.31
N THR A 69 12.79 -9.58 22.32
CA THR A 69 11.61 -8.72 22.16
C THR A 69 11.93 -7.53 21.24
N GLY A 70 13.05 -6.84 21.45
CA GLY A 70 13.48 -5.74 20.59
C GLY A 70 13.62 -6.14 19.12
N ILE A 71 14.26 -7.29 18.85
CA ILE A 71 14.42 -7.83 17.50
C ILE A 71 13.05 -8.14 16.87
N GLY A 72 12.12 -8.72 17.63
CA GLY A 72 10.77 -9.03 17.13
C GLY A 72 9.98 -7.78 16.74
N TRP A 73 10.12 -6.68 17.48
CA TRP A 73 9.50 -5.40 17.14
C TRP A 73 10.12 -4.77 15.89
N PHE A 74 11.45 -4.79 15.77
CA PHE A 74 12.15 -4.32 14.57
C PHE A 74 11.74 -5.13 13.33
N TYR A 75 11.66 -6.46 13.45
CA TYR A 75 11.20 -7.32 12.36
C TYR A 75 9.76 -7.00 11.93
N SER A 76 8.88 -6.78 12.90
CA SER A 76 7.49 -6.38 12.64
C SER A 76 7.42 -5.03 11.90
N PHE A 77 8.27 -4.06 12.27
CA PHE A 77 8.36 -2.77 11.58
C PHE A 77 8.83 -2.92 10.13
N ILE A 78 9.86 -3.75 9.88
CA ILE A 78 10.36 -4.05 8.53
C ILE A 78 9.24 -4.61 7.64
N ILE A 79 8.45 -5.57 8.15
CA ILE A 79 7.33 -6.16 7.38
C ILE A 79 6.29 -5.09 7.01
N ASN A 80 5.98 -4.16 7.91
CA ASN A 80 5.05 -3.07 7.63
C ASN A 80 5.58 -2.16 6.51
N CYS A 81 6.87 -1.80 6.53
CA CYS A 81 7.49 -0.98 5.50
C CYS A 81 7.53 -1.70 4.13
N ILE A 82 7.88 -2.99 4.10
CA ILE A 82 7.85 -3.82 2.88
C ILE A 82 6.43 -3.88 2.31
N THR A 83 5.43 -4.08 3.16
CA THR A 83 4.03 -4.14 2.75
C THR A 83 3.57 -2.81 2.15
N GLY A 84 3.90 -1.68 2.79
CA GLY A 84 3.59 -0.36 2.27
C GLY A 84 4.25 -0.07 0.92
N GLN A 85 5.53 -0.41 0.77
CA GLN A 85 6.24 -0.28 -0.51
C GLN A 85 5.61 -1.16 -1.60
N ARG A 86 5.20 -2.38 -1.26
CA ARG A 86 4.56 -3.29 -2.19
C ARG A 86 3.24 -2.72 -2.69
N VAL A 87 2.42 -2.11 -1.83
CA VAL A 87 1.18 -1.43 -2.22
C VAL A 87 1.47 -0.30 -3.21
N ILE A 88 2.45 0.55 -2.91
CA ILE A 88 2.86 1.66 -3.79
C ILE A 88 3.25 1.12 -5.18
N ASN A 89 4.17 0.14 -5.22
CA ASN A 89 4.65 -0.45 -6.47
C ASN A 89 3.53 -1.11 -7.29
N LEU A 90 2.60 -1.82 -6.63
CA LEU A 90 1.47 -2.43 -7.32
C LEU A 90 0.55 -1.36 -7.95
N THR A 91 0.25 -0.29 -7.20
CA THR A 91 -0.64 0.76 -7.68
C THR A 91 -0.02 1.56 -8.84
N ASP A 92 1.29 1.78 -8.80
CA ASP A 92 2.03 2.43 -9.88
C ASP A 92 2.12 1.56 -11.15
N SER A 93 2.28 0.24 -10.98
CA SER A 93 2.31 -0.70 -12.10
C SER A 93 1.00 -0.72 -12.91
N ILE A 94 -0.16 -0.43 -12.28
CA ILE A 94 -1.45 -0.33 -12.96
C ILE A 94 -1.42 0.82 -13.98
N THR A 95 -0.94 1.99 -13.57
CA THR A 95 -0.79 3.16 -14.45
C THR A 95 0.11 2.83 -15.64
N THR A 96 1.27 2.23 -15.37
CA THR A 96 2.23 1.83 -16.42
C THR A 96 1.62 0.84 -17.41
N ASN A 97 0.89 -0.17 -16.91
CA ASN A 97 0.23 -1.17 -17.75
C ASN A 97 -0.86 -0.56 -18.65
N ILE A 98 -1.62 0.42 -18.15
CA ILE A 98 -2.62 1.13 -18.95
C ILE A 98 -1.96 1.95 -20.04
N VAL A 99 -0.88 2.70 -19.72
CA VAL A 99 -0.15 3.53 -20.69
C VAL A 99 0.48 2.68 -21.80
N CYS A 100 1.09 1.54 -21.44
CA CYS A 100 1.67 0.61 -22.40
C CYS A 100 0.62 -0.14 -23.24
N SER A 101 -0.66 -0.09 -22.86
CA SER A 101 -1.74 -0.67 -23.65
C SER A 101 -2.08 0.20 -24.88
N LYS A 102 -2.66 -0.39 -25.92
CA LYS A 102 -3.15 0.36 -27.10
C LYS A 102 -4.48 1.07 -26.80
N TRP A 103 -4.58 1.79 -25.68
CA TRP A 103 -5.79 2.51 -25.26
C TRP A 103 -6.16 3.66 -26.21
N TYR A 104 -5.23 4.13 -27.03
CA TYR A 104 -5.51 5.17 -28.02
C TYR A 104 -6.23 4.65 -29.27
N THR A 105 -6.31 3.32 -29.47
CA THR A 105 -6.98 2.70 -30.62
C THR A 105 -8.42 2.26 -30.34
N VAL A 106 -8.92 2.41 -29.11
CA VAL A 106 -10.33 2.08 -28.75
C VAL A 106 -11.29 3.23 -29.05
N ASP A 107 -12.59 2.92 -29.03
CA ASP A 107 -13.68 3.88 -29.27
C ASP A 107 -13.59 5.13 -28.37
N ILE A 108 -14.07 6.27 -28.88
CA ILE A 108 -13.95 7.58 -28.23
C ILE A 108 -14.54 7.60 -26.81
N ARG A 109 -15.64 6.85 -26.60
CA ARG A 109 -16.29 6.72 -25.29
C ARG A 109 -15.41 5.94 -24.30
N LEU A 110 -14.86 4.81 -24.73
CA LEU A 110 -13.96 3.99 -23.91
C LEU A 110 -12.65 4.74 -23.61
N LYS A 111 -12.14 5.52 -24.57
CA LYS A 111 -10.96 6.36 -24.40
C LYS A 111 -11.14 7.39 -23.28
N LYS A 112 -12.34 8.00 -23.18
CA LYS A 112 -12.69 8.93 -22.10
C LYS A 112 -12.69 8.24 -20.73
N ASP A 113 -13.30 7.07 -20.63
CA ASP A 113 -13.36 6.30 -19.38
C ASP A 113 -11.96 5.86 -18.92
N ILE A 114 -11.13 5.36 -19.84
CA ILE A 114 -9.73 5.00 -19.54
C ILE A 114 -8.93 6.25 -19.13
N GLY A 115 -9.17 7.40 -19.78
CA GLY A 115 -8.54 8.67 -19.40
C GLY A 115 -8.85 9.09 -17.96
N PHE A 116 -10.10 8.93 -17.51
CA PHE A 116 -10.47 9.21 -16.12
C PHE A 116 -9.80 8.26 -15.13
N VAL A 117 -9.73 6.97 -15.46
CA VAL A 117 -8.99 6.00 -14.66
C VAL A 117 -7.53 6.42 -14.55
N LEU A 118 -6.88 6.72 -15.68
CA LEU A 118 -5.48 7.07 -15.73
C LEU A 118 -5.19 8.34 -14.91
N PHE A 119 -6.05 9.35 -15.00
CA PHE A 119 -5.94 10.56 -14.17
C PHE A 119 -6.01 10.24 -12.68
N ARG A 120 -6.84 9.27 -12.28
CA ARG A 120 -6.97 8.85 -10.88
C ARG A 120 -5.80 7.98 -10.40
N THR A 121 -5.26 7.12 -11.26
CA THR A 121 -4.17 6.19 -10.89
C THR A 121 -2.78 6.84 -10.93
N GLN A 122 -2.63 8.02 -11.51
CA GLN A 122 -1.38 8.79 -11.50
C GLN A 122 -0.89 9.14 -10.08
N ARG A 123 -1.77 9.14 -9.09
CA ARG A 123 -1.36 9.26 -7.69
C ARG A 123 -1.23 7.84 -7.10
N PRO A 124 -0.01 7.38 -6.81
CA PRO A 124 0.18 6.08 -6.18
C PRO A 124 -0.51 6.06 -4.81
N PHE A 125 -1.05 4.91 -4.45
CA PHE A 125 -1.70 4.77 -3.15
C PHE A 125 -0.64 4.60 -2.08
N THR A 126 -0.67 5.47 -1.07
CA THR A 126 0.28 5.47 0.03
C THR A 126 -0.41 5.09 1.32
N LEU A 127 0.23 4.23 2.14
CA LEU A 127 -0.23 3.95 3.49
C LEU A 127 0.41 4.96 4.44
N ASN A 128 -0.41 5.84 4.99
CA ASN A 128 0.04 6.91 5.86
C ASN A 128 0.16 6.40 7.30
N ALA A 129 1.34 6.59 7.84
CA ALA A 129 1.76 6.26 9.18
C ALA A 129 1.95 7.56 9.98
N LEU A 130 0.90 8.36 10.18
CA LEU A 130 1.04 9.59 10.98
C LEU A 130 1.37 9.19 12.44
N PRO A 131 2.41 9.73 13.12
CA PRO A 131 3.27 10.87 12.77
C PRO A 131 4.59 10.55 12.01
N LEU A 132 4.89 9.28 11.76
CA LEU A 132 6.13 8.79 11.14
C LEU A 132 6.24 9.10 9.62
N GLY A 133 5.14 9.38 8.93
CA GLY A 133 5.13 9.70 7.50
C GLY A 133 4.38 8.65 6.68
N THR A 134 5.01 8.09 5.65
CA THR A 134 4.42 7.05 4.81
C THR A 134 5.15 5.73 5.03
N LEU A 135 4.43 4.61 5.12
CA LEU A 135 5.05 3.28 5.15
C LEU A 135 5.68 2.98 3.79
N ASN A 136 6.97 3.28 3.67
CA ASN A 136 7.79 2.99 2.50
C ASN A 136 9.18 2.55 2.96
N MET A 137 10.02 2.12 2.00
CA MET A 137 11.39 1.73 2.34
C MET A 137 12.25 2.91 2.78
N GLU A 138 11.90 4.14 2.36
CA GLU A 138 12.59 5.35 2.81
C GLU A 138 12.46 5.53 4.33
N LEU A 139 11.27 5.29 4.89
CA LEU A 139 11.03 5.35 6.33
C LEU A 139 11.83 4.29 7.11
N LEU A 140 12.18 3.17 6.49
CA LEU A 140 13.03 2.15 7.11
C LEU A 140 14.50 2.56 7.15
N LEU A 141 14.95 3.37 6.19
CA LEU A 141 16.34 3.78 6.03
C LEU A 141 16.71 5.07 6.78
N MET A 142 15.70 5.83 7.22
CA MET A 142 15.83 7.10 7.94
C MET A 142 16.01 6.88 9.45
#